data_AF-A0A226WU04-F1
#
_entry.id   AF-A0A226WU04-F1
#
_cell.length_a   1.000
_cell.length_b   1.000
_cell.length_c   1.000
_cell.angle_alpha   90.00
_cell.angle_beta   90.00
_cell.angle_gamma   90.00
#
_symmetry.space_group_name_H-M   'P 1'
#
loop_
_entity.id
_entity.type
_entity.pdbx_description
1 polymer ?
#
loop_
_entity_poly.entity_id
_entity_poly.type
_entity_poly.pdbx_seq_one_letter_code
_entity_poly.pdbx_strand_id
1 'polypeptide(L)'
;MSKQNKEEVLDENPEWGEAEFARARPASDVLPELYGHERATEMLRPRGRPKLENPKLPIKLRIDPDVVDAYKAQGEGWQTRMNAALRDYAKSHGLMR
;
A
#
# COMPACT_ATOMS: atom_id res chain seq x y z
N MET A 1 -11.42 -6.79 -30.97
CA MET A 1 -12.58 -6.63 -30.07
C MET A 1 -12.96 -5.17 -30.08
N SER A 2 -13.97 -4.80 -30.86
CA SER A 2 -14.45 -3.41 -30.98
C SER A 2 -15.10 -3.01 -29.66
N LYS A 3 -14.62 -1.96 -29.00
CA LYS A 3 -15.32 -1.36 -27.86
C LYS A 3 -16.52 -0.62 -28.44
N GLN A 4 -17.72 -1.17 -28.27
CA GLN A 4 -18.95 -0.42 -28.52
C GLN A 4 -18.92 0.82 -27.60
N ASN A 5 -18.81 1.99 -28.21
CA ASN A 5 -18.98 3.26 -27.52
C ASN A 5 -20.49 3.44 -27.35
N LYS A 6 -21.02 2.99 -26.21
CA LYS A 6 -22.41 3.24 -25.84
C LYS A 6 -22.41 4.63 -25.22
N GLU A 7 -22.84 5.63 -25.99
CA GLU A 7 -23.19 6.95 -25.45
C GLU A 7 -24.46 6.77 -24.59
N GLU A 8 -24.31 6.13 -23.43
CA GLU A 8 -25.33 6.16 -22.39
C GLU A 8 -25.30 7.57 -21.81
N VAL A 9 -26.35 8.33 -22.09
CA VAL A 9 -26.62 9.62 -21.45
C VAL A 9 -26.85 9.31 -19.97
N LEU A 10 -25.82 9.48 -19.14
CA LEU A 10 -25.86 9.26 -17.69
C LEU A 10 -26.43 10.47 -16.92
N ASP A 11 -27.04 11.43 -17.62
CA ASP A 11 -27.55 12.68 -17.05
C ASP A 11 -28.81 12.49 -16.17
N GLU A 12 -29.42 11.30 -16.17
CA GLU A 12 -30.62 11.01 -15.36
C GLU A 12 -30.30 10.61 -13.90
N ASN A 13 -29.02 10.49 -13.51
CA ASN A 13 -28.67 10.18 -12.12
C ASN A 13 -28.67 11.46 -11.28
N PRO A 14 -29.66 11.66 -10.38
CA PRO A 14 -29.72 12.87 -9.57
C PRO A 14 -28.48 12.99 -8.68
N GLU A 15 -28.08 14.24 -8.41
CA GLU A 15 -27.02 14.49 -7.44
C GLU A 15 -27.42 13.94 -6.06
N TRP A 16 -26.49 13.29 -5.39
CA TRP A 16 -26.70 12.82 -4.03
C TRP A 16 -26.69 14.00 -3.07
N GLY A 17 -27.82 14.26 -2.42
CA GLY A 17 -27.94 15.27 -1.38
C GLY A 17 -27.62 14.72 0.02
N GLU A 18 -27.73 15.59 1.03
CA GLU A 18 -27.48 15.23 2.43
C GLU A 18 -28.38 14.09 2.92
N ALA A 19 -29.64 14.07 2.46
CA ALA A 19 -30.59 13.03 2.81
C ALA A 19 -30.14 11.67 2.26
N GLU A 20 -29.60 11.58 1.04
CA GLU A 20 -29.09 10.36 0.43
C GLU A 20 -27.85 9.84 1.17
N PHE A 21 -26.92 10.72 1.54
CA PHE A 21 -25.76 10.35 2.35
C PHE A 21 -26.16 9.83 3.74
N ALA A 22 -27.19 10.41 4.37
CA ALA A 22 -27.66 9.98 5.68
C ALA A 22 -28.23 8.54 5.70
N ARG A 23 -28.75 8.05 4.57
CA ARG A 23 -29.26 6.67 4.39
C ARG A 23 -28.23 5.72 3.78
N ALA A 24 -27.05 6.20 3.40
CA ALA A 24 -26.02 5.36 2.82
C ALA A 24 -25.54 4.31 3.84
N ARG A 25 -25.40 3.07 3.38
CA ARG A 25 -24.93 1.94 4.20
C ARG A 25 -23.55 1.47 3.72
N PRO A 26 -22.68 0.99 4.62
CA PRO A 26 -21.40 0.39 4.22
C PRO A 26 -21.57 -0.76 3.24
N ALA A 27 -20.66 -0.88 2.28
CA ALA A 27 -20.66 -1.97 1.31
C ALA A 27 -20.54 -3.36 1.99
N SER A 28 -19.90 -3.44 3.17
CA SER A 28 -19.84 -4.65 3.99
C SER A 28 -21.22 -5.19 4.38
N ASP A 29 -22.19 -4.30 4.54
CA ASP A 29 -23.51 -4.63 5.05
C ASP A 29 -24.48 -4.91 3.90
N VAL A 30 -24.31 -4.20 2.77
CA VAL A 30 -25.21 -4.28 1.61
C VAL A 30 -24.81 -5.38 0.61
N LEU A 31 -23.51 -5.57 0.35
CA LEU A 31 -23.07 -6.53 -0.67
C LEU A 31 -23.46 -7.98 -0.36
N PRO A 32 -23.42 -8.48 0.89
CA PRO A 32 -23.88 -9.83 1.21
C PRO A 32 -25.39 -10.02 0.93
N GLU A 33 -26.21 -9.00 1.20
CA GLU A 33 -27.65 -9.01 0.92
C GLU A 33 -27.92 -9.09 -0.59
N LEU A 34 -27.16 -8.35 -1.40
CA LEU A 34 -27.37 -8.26 -2.86
C LEU A 34 -26.80 -9.45 -3.65
N TYR A 35 -25.63 -9.95 -3.26
CA TYR A 35 -24.84 -10.88 -4.08
C TYR A 35 -24.52 -12.21 -3.39
N GLY A 36 -24.95 -12.38 -2.13
CA GLY A 36 -24.60 -13.50 -1.28
C GLY A 36 -23.21 -13.35 -0.65
N HIS A 37 -23.00 -14.04 0.47
CA HIS A 37 -21.78 -13.92 1.29
C HIS A 37 -20.48 -14.21 0.53
N GLU A 38 -20.47 -15.23 -0.33
CA GLU A 38 -19.26 -15.64 -1.04
C GLU A 38 -18.75 -14.56 -2.01
N ARG A 39 -19.62 -14.05 -2.88
CA ARG A 39 -19.25 -12.99 -3.83
C ARG A 39 -18.97 -11.67 -3.13
N ALA A 40 -19.73 -11.34 -2.08
CA ALA A 40 -19.48 -10.14 -1.29
C ALA A 40 -18.08 -10.17 -0.65
N THR A 41 -17.64 -11.33 -0.13
CA THR A 41 -16.31 -11.50 0.46
C THR A 41 -15.19 -11.27 -0.57
N GLU A 42 -15.38 -11.73 -1.81
CA GLU A 42 -14.44 -11.48 -2.90
C GLU A 42 -14.37 -10.00 -3.29
N MET A 43 -15.52 -9.33 -3.39
CA MET A 43 -15.62 -7.91 -3.72
C MET A 43 -15.02 -7.00 -2.64
N LEU A 44 -15.13 -7.41 -1.36
CA LEU A 44 -14.61 -6.68 -0.20
C LEU A 44 -13.14 -6.98 0.10
N ARG A 45 -12.51 -7.90 -0.64
CA ARG A 45 -11.10 -8.25 -0.41
C ARG A 45 -10.22 -7.00 -0.64
N PRO A 46 -9.32 -6.65 0.31
CA PRO A 46 -8.42 -5.53 0.14
C PRO A 46 -7.60 -5.70 -1.14
N ARG A 47 -7.63 -4.70 -2.01
CA ARG A 47 -6.83 -4.68 -3.24
C ARG A 47 -5.45 -4.12 -2.93
N GLY A 48 -4.39 -4.77 -3.41
CA GLY A 48 -3.01 -4.30 -3.27
C GLY A 48 -2.04 -5.40 -2.84
N ARG A 49 -0.74 -5.07 -2.78
CA ARG A 49 0.28 -5.99 -2.24
C ARG A 49 -0.03 -6.24 -0.76
N PRO A 50 0.03 -7.50 -0.29
CA PRO A 50 -0.09 -7.80 1.14
C PRO A 50 0.83 -6.91 1.97
N LYS A 51 0.32 -6.45 3.11
CA LYS A 51 1.13 -5.66 4.05
C LYS A 51 2.33 -6.51 4.48
N LEU A 52 3.52 -5.93 4.43
CA LEU A 52 4.72 -6.59 4.93
C LEU A 52 4.65 -6.63 6.47
N GLU A 53 4.88 -7.79 7.08
CA GLU A 53 4.88 -7.95 8.54
C GLU A 53 5.91 -7.05 9.23
N ASN A 54 7.09 -6.90 8.63
CA ASN A 54 8.16 -6.06 9.16
C ASN A 54 8.77 -5.18 8.06
N PRO A 55 8.15 -4.03 7.74
CA PRO A 55 8.65 -3.12 6.73
C PRO A 55 9.92 -2.39 7.20
N LYS A 56 10.79 -2.03 6.26
CA LYS A 56 11.92 -1.14 6.54
C LYS A 56 11.39 0.20 7.04
N LEU A 57 11.92 0.70 8.15
CA LEU A 57 11.54 2.00 8.71
C LEU A 57 12.37 3.11 8.03
N PRO A 58 11.74 4.07 7.32
CA PRO A 58 12.44 5.22 6.79
C PRO A 58 12.74 6.20 7.93
N ILE A 59 14.01 6.33 8.31
CA ILE A 59 14.46 7.30 9.31
C ILE A 59 15.27 8.43 8.66
N LYS A 60 15.17 9.65 9.19
CA LYS A 60 16.05 10.76 8.83
C LYS A 60 17.29 10.70 9.72
N LEU A 61 18.42 10.28 9.16
CA LEU A 61 19.71 10.18 9.84
C LEU A 61 20.75 11.04 9.09
N ARG A 62 21.59 11.77 9.83
CA ARG A 62 22.79 12.41 9.28
C ARG A 62 23.94 11.42 9.37
N ILE A 63 24.60 11.18 8.24
CA ILE A 63 25.78 10.31 8.11
C ILE A 63 26.89 11.16 7.50
N ASP A 64 28.12 10.95 7.94
CA ASP A 64 29.28 11.64 7.39
C ASP A 64 29.41 11.37 5.87
N PRO A 65 29.82 12.39 5.08
CA PRO A 65 29.79 12.31 3.63
C PRO A 65 30.75 11.25 3.07
N ASP A 66 31.92 11.08 3.68
CA ASP A 66 32.93 10.10 3.30
C ASP A 66 32.41 8.65 3.42
N VAL A 67 31.65 8.35 4.47
CA VAL A 67 30.98 7.06 4.65
C VAL A 67 29.96 6.82 3.54
N VAL A 68 29.12 7.82 3.25
CA VAL A 68 28.10 7.70 2.18
C VAL A 68 28.75 7.49 0.82
N ASP A 69 29.82 8.22 0.53
CA ASP A 69 30.54 8.15 -0.74
C ASP A 69 31.25 6.81 -0.91
N ALA A 70 31.85 6.25 0.16
CA ALA A 70 32.44 4.92 0.16
C ALA A 70 31.43 3.82 -0.21
N TYR A 71 30.20 3.88 0.32
CA TYR A 71 29.16 2.92 -0.05
C TYR A 71 28.63 3.18 -1.47
N LYS A 72 28.37 4.45 -1.86
CA LYS A 72 27.91 4.80 -3.21
C LYS A 72 28.87 4.32 -4.30
N ALA A 73 30.18 4.37 -4.05
CA ALA A 73 31.20 3.89 -4.97
C ALA A 73 31.06 2.39 -5.31
N GLN A 74 30.36 1.60 -4.48
CA GLN A 74 30.08 0.19 -4.75
C GLN A 74 28.96 -0.02 -5.79
N GLY A 75 28.32 1.05 -6.28
CA GLY A 75 27.29 0.99 -7.32
C GLY A 75 25.89 0.66 -6.79
N GLU A 76 25.06 0.08 -7.66
CA GLU A 76 23.66 -0.24 -7.33
C GLU A 76 23.55 -1.10 -6.05
N GLY A 77 22.54 -0.82 -5.23
CA GLY A 77 22.31 -1.53 -3.97
C GLY A 77 23.20 -1.09 -2.81
N TRP A 78 23.93 0.04 -2.91
CA TRP A 78 24.80 0.53 -1.83
C TRP A 78 24.06 0.75 -0.50
N GLN A 79 22.81 1.21 -0.53
CA GLN A 79 21.99 1.36 0.68
C GLN A 79 21.68 0.01 1.35
N THR A 80 21.48 -1.04 0.54
CA THR A 80 21.27 -2.40 1.05
C THR A 80 22.54 -2.93 1.72
N ARG A 81 23.71 -2.68 1.11
CA ARG A 81 25.01 -3.04 1.71
C ARG A 81 25.28 -2.27 3.00
N MET A 82 25.01 -0.96 3.02
CA MET A 82 25.11 -0.13 4.22
C MET A 82 24.21 -0.66 5.34
N ASN A 83 22.95 -1.01 5.02
CA ASN A 83 22.05 -1.61 6.00
C ASN A 83 22.52 -2.99 6.50
N ALA A 84 23.15 -3.79 5.65
CA ALA A 84 23.74 -5.07 6.07
C ALA A 84 24.90 -4.86 7.05
N ALA A 85 25.77 -3.88 6.79
CA ALA A 85 26.85 -3.52 7.70
C ALA A 85 26.34 -3.02 9.06
N LEU A 86 25.31 -2.18 9.08
CA LEU A 86 24.68 -1.74 10.34
C LEU A 86 24.10 -2.92 11.13
N ARG A 87 23.48 -3.88 10.44
CA ARG A 87 22.95 -5.10 11.09
C ARG A 87 24.06 -5.99 11.63
N ASP A 88 25.14 -6.16 10.89
CA ASP A 88 26.28 -6.97 11.32
C ASP A 88 26.99 -6.37 12.53
N TYR A 89 27.21 -5.05 12.52
CA TYR A 89 27.71 -4.30 13.66
C TYR A 89 26.80 -4.49 14.89
N ALA A 90 25.49 -4.35 14.71
CA ALA A 90 24.53 -4.52 15.79
C ALA A 90 24.54 -5.94 16.39
N LYS A 91 24.70 -6.99 15.57
CA LYS A 91 24.83 -8.38 16.05
C LYS A 91 26.14 -8.61 16.80
N SER A 92 27.26 -8.21 16.21
CA SER A 92 28.59 -8.42 16.80
C SER A 92 28.79 -7.69 18.13
N HIS A 93 28.06 -6.59 18.35
CA HIS A 93 28.11 -5.80 19.59
C HIS A 93 26.92 -6.06 20.53
N GLY A 94 26.12 -7.11 20.27
CA GLY A 94 25.03 -7.53 21.16
C GLY A 94 23.83 -6.56 21.22
N LEU A 95 23.74 -5.61 20.29
CA LEU A 95 22.59 -4.69 20.14
C LEU A 95 21.39 -5.40 19.49
N MET A 96 21.64 -6.46 18.72
CA MET A 96 20.63 -7.37 18.20
C MET A 96 20.92 -8.79 18.70
N ARG A 97 19.97 -9.36 19.42
CA ARG A 97 19.96 -10.79 19.77
C ARG A 97 19.21 -11.59 18.72
#